data_AF-A0A8T4D5J6-F1
#
_entry.id   AF-A0A8T4D5J6-F1
#
_cell.length_a   1.000
_cell.length_b   1.000
_cell.length_c   1.000
_cell.angle_alpha   90.00
_cell.angle_beta   90.00
_cell.angle_gamma   90.00
#
_symmetry.space_group_name_H-M   'P 1'
#
loop_
_entity.id
_entity.type
_entity.pdbx_description
1 polymer ?
#
loop_
_entity_poly.entity_id
_entity_poly.type
_entity_poly.pdbx_seq_one_letter_code
_entity_poly.pdbx_strand_id
1 'polypeptide(L)'
;MKFAEVAILLREIVDRCPSLDGSTIMLTPQKARYPLFEGYHIHIKTRFTNESLGCLRKIVEGHDLAMKIKTDGIVIYESRQ
;
A
#
# COMPACT_ATOMS: atom_id res chain seq x y z
N MET A 1 -2.85 -7.79 5.77
CA MET A 1 -2.26 -6.81 6.71
C MET A 1 -3.32 -6.45 7.74
N LYS A 2 -2.99 -6.59 9.02
CA LYS A 2 -3.82 -6.10 10.13
C LYS A 2 -3.84 -4.57 10.14
N PHE A 3 -4.85 -3.98 10.77
CA PHE A 3 -5.02 -2.52 10.80
C PHE A 3 -3.82 -1.78 11.44
N ALA A 4 -3.19 -2.36 12.46
CA ALA A 4 -2.00 -1.79 13.09
C ALA A 4 -0.79 -1.75 12.14
N GLU A 5 -0.56 -2.82 11.36
CA GLU A 5 0.50 -2.89 10.35
C GLU A 5 0.26 -1.86 9.24
N VAL A 6 -0.99 -1.70 8.81
CA VAL A 6 -1.39 -0.65 7.87
C VAL A 6 -1.00 0.73 8.40
N ALA A 7 -1.32 1.05 9.66
CA ALA A 7 -1.00 2.35 10.23
C ALA A 7 0.53 2.62 10.28
N ILE A 8 1.32 1.61 10.64
CA ILE A 8 2.78 1.69 10.66
C ILE A 8 3.32 1.94 9.25
N LEU A 9 2.86 1.16 8.27
CA LEU A 9 3.28 1.29 6.88
C LEU A 9 2.92 2.67 6.31
N LEU A 10 1.71 3.16 6.57
CA LEU A 10 1.27 4.47 6.09
C LEU A 10 2.09 5.60 6.70
N ARG A 11 2.43 5.52 7.98
CA ARG A 11 3.31 6.50 8.62
C ARG A 11 4.67 6.51 7.94
N GLU A 12 5.28 5.34 7.73
CA GLU A 12 6.58 5.26 7.08
C GLU A 12 6.55 5.81 5.64
N ILE A 13 5.49 5.50 4.90
CA ILE A 13 5.27 6.03 3.55
C ILE A 13 5.21 7.56 3.56
N VAL A 14 4.45 8.16 4.49
CA VAL A 14 4.34 9.62 4.62
C VAL A 14 5.68 10.24 5.02
N ASP A 15 6.39 9.63 5.97
CA ASP A 15 7.66 10.17 6.50
C ASP A 15 8.81 10.08 5.47
N ARG A 16 8.77 9.11 4.54
CA ARG A 16 9.91 8.79 3.65
C ARG A 16 9.66 9.02 2.17
N CYS A 17 8.42 8.97 1.69
CA CYS A 17 8.12 9.08 0.26
C CYS A 17 7.58 10.46 -0.09
N PRO A 18 8.37 11.31 -0.78
CA PRO A 18 7.93 12.64 -1.17
C PRO A 18 6.79 12.55 -2.19
N SER A 19 5.99 13.62 -2.27
CA SER A 19 4.91 13.78 -3.25
C SER A 19 3.72 12.81 -3.10
N LEU A 20 3.51 12.24 -1.92
CA LEU A 20 2.29 11.50 -1.58
C LEU A 20 1.27 12.35 -0.80
N ASP A 21 1.58 13.61 -0.53
CA ASP A 21 0.64 14.56 0.06
C ASP A 21 -0.60 14.73 -0.82
N GLY A 22 -1.78 14.69 -0.21
CA GLY A 22 -3.07 14.75 -0.93
C GLY A 22 -3.49 13.42 -1.59
N SER A 23 -2.73 12.34 -1.41
CA SER A 23 -3.14 11.01 -1.88
C SER A 23 -4.41 10.54 -1.17
N THR A 24 -5.31 9.90 -1.91
CA THR A 24 -6.45 9.21 -1.32
C THR A 24 -6.07 7.77 -0.99
N ILE A 25 -6.28 7.37 0.27
CA ILE A 25 -5.99 6.01 0.74
C ILE A 25 -7.30 5.29 0.99
N MET A 26 -7.45 4.13 0.36
CA MET A 26 -8.61 3.25 0.54
C MET A 26 -8.15 1.89 1.08
N LEU A 27 -8.78 1.44 2.15
CA LEU A 27 -8.53 0.13 2.75
C LEU A 27 -9.63 -0.83 2.30
N THR A 28 -9.24 -1.90 1.60
CA THR A 28 -10.18 -2.93 1.14
C THR A 28 -10.01 -4.18 2.01
N PRO A 29 -11.05 -4.59 2.76
CA PRO A 29 -11.02 -5.85 3.52
C PRO A 29 -10.81 -7.04 2.58
N GLN A 30 -9.86 -7.92 2.90
CA GLN A 30 -9.59 -9.13 2.10
C GLN A 30 -10.78 -10.09 2.12
N LYS A 31 -11.49 -10.18 3.26
CA LYS A 31 -12.75 -10.91 3.44
C LYS A 31 -13.77 -10.69 2.33
N ALA A 32 -13.84 -9.49 1.74
CA ALA A 32 -14.79 -9.18 0.68
C ALA A 32 -14.55 -10.00 -0.61
N ARG A 33 -13.34 -10.54 -0.79
CA ARG A 33 -12.94 -11.35 -1.95
C ARG A 33 -12.47 -12.75 -1.58
N TYR A 34 -11.93 -12.93 -0.38
CA TYR A 34 -11.40 -14.18 0.14
C TYR A 34 -11.89 -14.38 1.57
N PRO A 35 -13.00 -15.12 1.79
CA PRO A 35 -13.69 -15.19 3.09
C PRO A 35 -12.84 -15.71 4.26
N LEU A 36 -11.77 -16.46 3.97
CA LEU A 36 -10.87 -17.04 4.96
C LEU A 36 -9.67 -16.14 5.31
N PHE A 37 -9.56 -14.97 4.67
CA PHE A 37 -8.42 -14.07 4.83
C PHE A 37 -8.83 -12.81 5.56
N GLU A 38 -8.09 -12.54 6.63
CA GLU A 38 -8.26 -11.36 7.46
C GLU A 38 -7.31 -10.23 7.05
N GLY A 39 -7.71 -9.00 7.33
CA GLY A 39 -6.91 -7.81 7.07
C GLY A 39 -7.26 -7.07 5.78
N TYR A 40 -6.36 -6.19 5.35
CA TYR A 40 -6.62 -5.17 4.34
C TYR A 40 -5.60 -5.20 3.20
N HIS A 41 -6.07 -4.81 2.02
CA HIS A 41 -5.23 -4.23 0.98
C HIS A 41 -5.28 -2.72 1.08
N ILE A 42 -4.18 -2.06 0.79
CA ILE A 42 -4.08 -0.59 0.75
C ILE A 42 -4.11 -0.17 -0.71
N HIS A 43 -5.03 0.71 -1.09
CA HIS A 43 -5.05 1.33 -2.40
C HIS A 43 -4.72 2.82 -2.25
N ILE A 44 -3.58 3.24 -2.80
CA ILE A 44 -3.13 4.62 -2.81
C ILE A 44 -3.46 5.20 -4.19
N LYS A 45 -4.40 6.14 -4.24
CA LYS A 45 -4.75 6.87 -5.45
C LYS A 45 -4.06 8.22 -5.45
N THR A 46 -3.11 8.39 -6.37
CA THR A 46 -2.40 9.64 -6.61
C THR A 46 -1.70 9.59 -7.96
N ARG A 47 -1.16 10.73 -8.40
CA ARG A 47 -0.27 10.79 -9.56
C ARG A 47 1.16 10.50 -9.08
N PHE A 48 1.62 9.28 -9.31
CA PHE A 48 2.96 8.89 -8.90
C PHE A 48 4.03 9.47 -9.83
N THR A 49 5.06 10.08 -9.24
CA THR A 49 6.34 10.38 -9.89
C THR A 49 7.24 9.14 -9.85
N ASN A 50 8.25 9.05 -10.72
CA ASN A 50 9.24 7.96 -10.68
C ASN A 50 9.95 7.87 -9.32
N GLU A 51 10.17 9.00 -8.65
CA GLU A 51 10.76 9.06 -7.32
C GLU A 51 9.83 8.43 -6.27
N SER A 52 8.55 8.82 -6.24
CA SER A 52 7.57 8.25 -5.31
C SER A 52 7.38 6.75 -5.52
N LEU A 53 7.42 6.27 -6.77
CA LEU A 53 7.38 4.84 -7.10
C LEU A 53 8.61 4.09 -6.58
N GLY A 54 9.80 4.67 -6.77
CA GLY A 54 11.04 4.08 -6.28
C GLY A 54 11.08 3.99 -4.75
N CYS A 55 10.60 5.04 -4.07
CA CYS A 55 10.47 5.02 -2.61
C CYS A 55 9.46 3.99 -2.12
N LEU A 56 8.24 3.99 -2.68
CA LEU A 56 7.20 3.03 -2.30
C LEU A 56 7.65 1.60 -2.49
N ARG A 57 8.34 1.30 -3.60
CA ARG A 57 8.88 -0.04 -3.85
C ARG A 57 9.83 -0.49 -2.74
N LYS A 58 10.77 0.37 -2.32
CA LYS A 58 11.71 0.05 -1.24
C LYS A 58 11.01 -0.23 0.09
N ILE A 59 9.99 0.56 0.43
CA ILE A 59 9.22 0.35 1.66
C ILE A 59 8.43 -0.96 1.57
N VAL A 60 7.73 -1.18 0.46
CA VAL A 60 6.92 -2.40 0.25
C VAL A 60 7.80 -3.66 0.32
N GLU A 61 8.94 -3.66 -0.37
CA GLU A 61 9.91 -4.77 -0.33
C GLU A 61 10.48 -4.99 1.08
N GLY A 62 10.75 -3.92 1.84
CA GLY A 62 11.25 -4.01 3.22
C GLY A 62 10.26 -4.58 4.24
N HIS A 63 8.97 -4.62 3.90
CA HIS A 63 7.91 -5.23 4.73
C HIS A 63 7.44 -6.59 4.19
N ASP A 64 8.16 -7.20 3.23
CA ASP A 64 7.77 -8.44 2.54
C ASP A 64 6.37 -8.36 1.88
N LEU A 65 5.98 -7.16 1.47
CA LEU A 65 4.70 -6.90 0.80
C LEU A 65 4.88 -6.91 -0.71
N ALA A 66 3.77 -7.04 -1.42
CA ALA A 66 3.68 -6.90 -2.87
C ALA A 66 2.95 -5.60 -3.23
N MET A 67 3.37 -5.00 -4.35
CA MET A 67 2.67 -3.87 -4.96
C MET A 67 2.23 -4.18 -6.38
N LYS A 68 1.02 -3.73 -6.74
CA LYS A 68 0.49 -3.78 -8.11
C LYS A 68 0.08 -2.39 -8.56
N ILE A 69 0.69 -1.94 -9.64
CA ILE A 69 0.33 -0.67 -10.30
C ILE A 69 -0.99 -0.87 -11.06
N LYS A 70 -1.91 0.07 -10.89
CA LYS A 70 -3.19 0.18 -11.60
C LYS A 70 -3.26 1.54 -12.31
N THR A 71 -4.24 1.68 -13.19
CA THR A 71 -4.48 2.90 -13.96
C THR A 71 -4.74 4.12 -13.08
N ASP A 72 -5.34 3.93 -11.89
CA ASP A 72 -5.75 5.01 -10.99
C ASP A 72 -4.99 5.02 -9.64
N GLY A 73 -3.98 4.16 -9.47
CA GLY A 73 -3.33 4.03 -8.18
C GLY A 73 -2.37 2.85 -8.06
N ILE A 74 -1.93 2.59 -6.84
CA ILE A 74 -1.13 1.42 -6.46
C ILE A 74 -1.85 0.65 -5.37
N VAL A 75 -1.93 -0.67 -5.55
CA VAL A 75 -2.43 -1.57 -4.51
C VAL A 75 -1.26 -2.27 -3.83
N ILE A 76 -1.18 -2.15 -2.51
CA ILE A 76 -0.22 -2.83 -1.64
C ILE A 76 -0.96 -3.93 -0.89
N TYR A 77 -0.39 -5.13 -0.86
CA TYR A 77 -0.98 -6.33 -0.28
C TYR A 77 0.09 -7.31 0.18
N GLU A 78 -0.25 -8.24 1.07
CA GLU A 78 0.66 -9.31 1.45
C GLU A 78 0.95 -10.21 0.25
N SER A 79 2.23 -10.49 0.01
CA SER A 79 2.61 -11.52 -0.94
C SER A 79 2.08 -12.86 -0.42
N ARG A 80 1.43 -13.63 -1.30
CA ARG A 80 1.04 -15.00 -0.97
C ARG A 80 2.30 -15.84 -1.05
N GLN A 81 2.82 -16.25 0.10
CA GLN A 81 3.62 -17.47 0.18
C GLN A 81 2.67 -18.67 0.23
#